data_AF-Q31620-F1
#
_entry.id   AF-Q31620-F1
#
_cell.length_a   1.000
_cell.length_b   1.000
_cell.length_c   1.000
_cell.angle_alpha   90.00
_cell.angle_beta   90.00
_cell.angle_gamma   90.00
#
_symmetry.space_group_name_H-M   'P 1'
#
loop_
_entity.id
_entity.type
_entity.pdbx_description
1 polymer ?
#
loop_
_entity_poly.entity_id
_entity_poly.type
_entity_poly.pdbx_seq_one_letter_code
_entity_poly.pdbx_strand_id
1 'polypeptide(L)'
;DVRNSDIRWIQLRSSRIVHHYQNGEDLDQMEEYEGRTELLRDGLSDGNLDLRITAVSSSDSGSYSCAVQDDDGYAEAVVNLEVSDPFSQIVHPWKVALPVVVTILVGSFVIIVFLYRKKVAQSRELKGKDAALAELPAILGVCTANLKILASKLMKQMEKLEIQNSLLKKRYEITEELAADLEEHLAEKDLSTADLKLLAAKLVEQREAVEERDSQLRKQYEKLGSRATNLKTQLKKLENEIEEVEKHLKKIGIRAPNLKLHMAELVDQAEAVEKRKSELKSYLTNIGLRAAELKKYIAALEKRIEALETKELEQPSKEQD
;
A
#
# COMPACT_ATOMS: atom_id res chain seq x y z
N ASP A 1 129.39 74.00 -38.91
CA ASP A 1 128.86 75.17 -39.64
C ASP A 1 127.96 74.62 -40.74
N VAL A 2 126.66 74.90 -40.69
CA VAL A 2 125.60 74.21 -41.48
C VAL A 2 125.81 74.33 -43.00
N ARG A 3 126.65 75.29 -43.43
CA ARG A 3 126.99 75.52 -44.84
C ARG A 3 127.78 74.38 -45.50
N ASN A 4 128.38 73.48 -44.71
CA ASN A 4 129.05 72.27 -45.20
C ASN A 4 128.25 70.97 -44.95
N SER A 5 126.97 71.07 -44.61
CA SER A 5 126.11 69.91 -44.35
C SER A 5 125.38 69.43 -45.63
N ASP A 6 125.04 68.14 -45.67
CA ASP A 6 124.20 67.52 -46.70
C ASP A 6 122.74 67.52 -46.24
N ILE A 7 121.87 68.24 -46.94
CA ILE A 7 120.44 68.39 -46.59
C ILE A 7 119.58 67.86 -47.73
N ARG A 8 118.70 66.89 -47.43
CA ARG A 8 117.82 66.25 -48.40
C ARG A 8 116.36 66.32 -47.94
N TRP A 9 115.55 66.98 -48.75
CA TRP A 9 114.10 66.92 -48.67
C TRP A 9 113.55 65.81 -49.55
N ILE A 10 112.79 64.90 -48.97
CA ILE A 10 112.31 63.67 -49.60
C ILE A 10 110.80 63.59 -49.46
N GLN A 11 110.08 63.37 -50.56
CA GLN A 11 108.64 63.12 -50.48
C GLN A 11 108.41 61.66 -50.05
N LEU A 12 107.77 61.44 -48.90
CA LEU A 12 107.67 60.12 -48.30
C LEU A 12 106.87 59.13 -49.16
N ARG A 13 105.80 59.58 -49.82
CA ARG A 13 104.94 58.71 -50.63
C ARG A 13 105.67 58.06 -51.81
N SER A 14 106.64 58.77 -52.38
CA SER A 14 107.42 58.33 -53.54
C SER A 14 108.85 57.95 -53.17
N SER A 15 109.29 58.30 -51.95
CA SER A 15 110.66 58.19 -51.47
C SER A 15 111.69 58.84 -52.41
N ARG A 16 111.29 59.88 -53.13
CA ARG A 16 112.14 60.62 -54.08
C ARG A 16 112.57 61.95 -53.50
N ILE A 17 113.78 62.38 -53.89
CA ILE A 17 114.35 63.67 -53.49
C ILE A 17 113.56 64.79 -54.19
N VAL A 18 112.99 65.65 -53.36
CA VAL A 18 112.31 66.88 -53.76
C VAL A 18 113.32 68.01 -53.89
N HIS A 19 114.31 68.07 -52.99
CA HIS A 19 115.38 69.05 -53.02
C HIS A 19 116.62 68.52 -52.29
N HIS A 20 117.81 68.69 -52.86
CA HIS A 20 119.08 68.31 -52.24
C HIS A 20 120.03 69.50 -52.26
N TYR A 21 120.60 69.79 -51.11
CA TYR A 21 121.61 70.82 -50.93
C TYR A 21 122.87 70.24 -50.29
N GLN A 22 124.03 70.56 -50.83
CA GLN A 22 125.31 70.13 -50.27
C GLN A 22 126.41 71.16 -50.55
N ASN A 23 127.18 71.51 -49.51
CA ASN A 23 128.38 72.37 -49.61
C ASN A 23 128.18 73.70 -50.36
N GLY A 24 127.03 74.34 -50.18
CA GLY A 24 126.73 75.62 -50.83
C GLY A 24 125.94 75.52 -52.14
N GLU A 25 125.76 74.34 -52.71
CA GLU A 25 125.12 74.14 -54.02
C GLU A 25 123.84 73.29 -53.91
N ASP A 26 122.84 73.62 -54.75
CA ASP A 26 121.66 72.78 -54.93
C ASP A 26 121.95 71.72 -56.00
N LEU A 27 121.70 70.47 -55.64
CA LEU A 27 121.94 69.28 -56.44
C LEU A 27 120.62 68.71 -56.98
N ASP A 28 120.64 67.41 -57.29
CA ASP A 28 119.56 66.72 -57.99
C ASP A 28 118.19 66.84 -57.29
N GLN A 29 117.17 67.04 -58.12
CA GLN A 29 115.76 67.13 -57.74
C GLN A 29 114.95 66.25 -58.69
N MET A 30 113.81 65.72 -58.25
CA MET A 30 112.91 65.01 -59.16
C MET A 30 112.21 65.99 -60.13
N GLU A 31 111.98 65.54 -61.37
CA GLU A 31 111.47 66.35 -62.50
C GLU A 31 110.21 67.17 -62.17
N GLU A 32 109.27 66.61 -61.38
CA GLU A 32 108.02 67.30 -60.99
C GLU A 32 108.24 68.53 -60.09
N TYR A 33 109.41 68.62 -59.45
CA TYR A 33 109.78 69.68 -58.50
C TYR A 33 110.94 70.56 -59.02
N GLU A 34 111.52 70.21 -60.18
CA GLU A 34 112.59 70.97 -60.80
C GLU A 34 112.14 72.41 -61.07
N GLY A 35 112.92 73.38 -60.56
CA GLY A 35 112.62 74.81 -60.68
C GLY A 35 111.42 75.29 -59.85
N ARG A 36 110.72 74.41 -59.15
CA ARG A 36 109.62 74.76 -58.23
C ARG A 36 110.06 74.86 -56.78
N THR A 37 111.23 74.28 -56.44
CA THR A 37 111.70 74.16 -55.06
C THR A 37 112.95 74.98 -54.78
N GLU A 38 113.02 75.53 -53.57
CA GLU A 38 114.14 76.33 -53.11
C GLU A 38 114.33 76.17 -51.59
N LEU A 39 115.53 75.79 -51.16
CA LEU A 39 115.90 75.82 -49.75
C LEU A 39 116.25 77.26 -49.33
N LEU A 40 115.53 77.80 -48.36
CA LEU A 40 115.69 79.19 -47.93
C LEU A 40 117.02 79.37 -47.19
N ARG A 41 117.88 80.25 -47.71
CA ARG A 41 119.26 80.43 -47.19
C ARG A 41 119.34 81.28 -45.92
N ASP A 42 118.42 82.22 -45.74
CA ASP A 42 118.50 83.25 -44.71
C ASP A 42 118.44 82.71 -43.27
N GLY A 43 117.92 81.49 -43.07
CA GLY A 43 117.80 80.84 -41.76
C GLY A 43 118.81 79.72 -41.48
N LEU A 44 119.70 79.39 -42.43
CA LEU A 44 120.55 78.20 -42.32
C LEU A 44 121.55 78.30 -41.16
N SER A 45 122.08 79.50 -40.85
CA SER A 45 122.99 79.69 -39.71
C SER A 45 122.32 79.46 -38.36
N ASP A 46 121.00 79.61 -38.29
CA ASP A 46 120.20 79.39 -37.10
C ASP A 46 119.60 77.97 -37.05
N GLY A 47 120.00 77.11 -38.01
CA GLY A 47 119.54 75.73 -38.12
C GLY A 47 118.17 75.55 -38.78
N ASN A 48 117.61 76.59 -39.42
CA ASN A 48 116.33 76.51 -40.09
C ASN A 48 116.49 76.01 -41.54
N LEU A 49 115.75 74.96 -41.90
CA LEU A 49 115.91 74.22 -43.16
C LEU A 49 114.67 74.29 -44.05
N ASP A 50 113.97 75.42 -44.03
CA ASP A 50 112.68 75.58 -44.71
C ASP A 50 112.80 75.42 -46.24
N LEU A 51 111.94 74.55 -46.78
CA LEU A 51 111.78 74.36 -48.22
C LEU A 51 110.56 75.13 -48.73
N ARG A 52 110.76 75.97 -49.74
CA ARG A 52 109.68 76.62 -50.47
C ARG A 52 109.35 75.84 -51.74
N ILE A 53 108.06 75.55 -51.94
CA ILE A 53 107.52 74.98 -53.18
C ILE A 53 106.60 76.01 -53.84
N THR A 54 106.80 76.29 -55.12
CA THR A 54 106.01 77.26 -55.91
C THR A 54 105.04 76.54 -56.87
N ALA A 55 103.98 77.26 -57.26
CA ALA A 55 102.88 76.72 -58.07
C ALA A 55 102.27 75.44 -57.47
N VAL A 56 101.85 75.52 -56.20
CA VAL A 56 101.31 74.38 -55.45
C VAL A 56 99.97 73.92 -56.05
N SER A 57 99.81 72.59 -56.16
CA SER A 57 98.62 71.91 -56.66
C SER A 57 98.11 70.89 -55.65
N SER A 58 96.88 70.41 -55.82
CA SER A 58 96.31 69.38 -54.92
C SER A 58 97.14 68.09 -54.87
N SER A 59 97.93 67.79 -55.90
CA SER A 59 98.83 66.63 -55.92
C SER A 59 100.10 66.81 -55.09
N ASP A 60 100.45 68.03 -54.69
CA ASP A 60 101.60 68.31 -53.81
C ASP A 60 101.27 68.05 -52.33
N SER A 61 99.98 67.90 -52.00
CA SER A 61 99.53 67.52 -50.66
C SER A 61 100.12 66.15 -50.24
N GLY A 62 100.75 66.08 -49.07
CA GLY A 62 101.38 64.87 -48.55
C GLY A 62 102.50 65.10 -47.54
N SER A 63 103.15 64.00 -47.12
CA SER A 63 104.24 63.99 -46.15
C SER A 63 105.61 64.13 -46.81
N TYR A 64 106.46 64.97 -46.22
CA TYR A 64 107.83 65.23 -46.64
C TYR A 64 108.78 65.05 -45.46
N SER A 65 109.97 64.50 -45.71
CA SER A 65 111.02 64.34 -44.72
C SER A 65 112.22 65.22 -45.06
N CYS A 66 112.80 65.89 -44.08
CA CYS A 66 114.07 66.61 -44.18
C CYS A 66 115.13 65.83 -43.42
N ALA A 67 116.12 65.32 -44.14
CA ALA A 67 117.26 64.59 -43.60
C ALA A 67 118.52 65.43 -43.71
N VAL A 68 119.32 65.46 -42.63
CA VAL A 68 120.54 66.26 -42.52
C VAL A 68 121.68 65.35 -42.09
N GLN A 69 122.80 65.42 -42.80
CA GLN A 69 124.03 64.73 -42.47
C GLN A 69 125.19 65.71 -42.43
N ASP A 70 125.93 65.71 -41.34
CA ASP A 70 127.21 66.40 -41.21
C ASP A 70 128.25 65.51 -40.50
N ASP A 71 129.41 66.08 -40.19
CA ASP A 71 130.50 65.40 -39.49
C ASP A 71 130.10 64.96 -38.05
N ASP A 72 129.12 65.64 -37.45
CA ASP A 72 128.69 65.42 -36.07
C ASP A 72 127.54 64.39 -35.96
N GLY A 73 126.80 64.14 -37.05
CA GLY A 73 125.84 63.03 -37.12
C GLY A 73 124.74 63.17 -38.17
N TYR A 74 123.68 62.38 -37.98
CA TYR A 74 122.48 62.34 -38.83
C TYR A 74 121.24 62.77 -38.02
N ALA A 75 120.40 63.61 -38.60
CA ALA A 75 119.10 63.98 -38.06
C ALA A 75 118.01 64.01 -39.14
N GLU A 76 116.77 63.70 -38.78
CA GLU A 76 115.65 63.68 -39.73
C GLU A 76 114.33 64.14 -39.08
N ALA A 77 113.52 64.90 -39.82
CA ALA A 77 112.21 65.39 -39.38
C ALA A 77 111.15 65.33 -40.49
N VAL A 78 109.89 65.02 -40.14
CA VAL A 78 108.78 64.86 -41.10
C VAL A 78 107.73 65.95 -40.94
N VAL A 79 107.25 66.49 -42.07
CA VAL A 79 106.23 67.55 -42.17
C VAL A 79 105.12 67.13 -43.15
N ASN A 80 103.87 67.51 -42.86
CA ASN A 80 102.73 67.30 -43.76
C ASN A 80 102.26 68.61 -44.40
N LEU A 81 102.11 68.61 -45.72
CA LEU A 81 101.55 69.70 -46.50
C LEU A 81 100.11 69.36 -46.93
N GLU A 82 99.15 70.26 -46.71
CA GLU A 82 97.76 70.12 -47.17
C GLU A 82 97.37 71.27 -48.11
N VAL A 83 96.70 70.96 -49.22
CA VAL A 83 96.31 71.91 -50.29
C VAL A 83 94.82 71.76 -50.61
N SER A 84 94.05 72.85 -50.53
CA SER A 84 92.59 72.86 -50.74
C SER A 84 92.16 73.34 -52.15
N ASP A 85 91.15 72.72 -52.78
CA ASP A 85 90.61 73.07 -54.11
C ASP A 85 89.18 73.72 -54.03
N PRO A 86 88.86 74.81 -54.77
CA PRO A 86 87.58 75.53 -54.64
C PRO A 86 86.29 74.94 -55.30
N PHE A 87 86.30 73.86 -56.10
CA PHE A 87 85.17 73.57 -57.01
C PHE A 87 84.14 72.50 -56.57
N SER A 88 83.13 72.80 -55.73
CA SER A 88 82.06 71.81 -55.38
C SER A 88 80.66 72.32 -54.95
N GLN A 89 80.02 73.33 -55.58
CA GLN A 89 78.60 73.65 -55.27
C GLN A 89 77.76 74.29 -56.41
N ILE A 90 77.07 73.52 -57.28
CA ILE A 90 75.86 74.01 -58.02
C ILE A 90 74.90 72.85 -58.43
N VAL A 91 73.69 72.75 -57.83
CA VAL A 91 72.46 72.10 -58.39
C VAL A 91 71.18 72.73 -57.77
N HIS A 92 70.16 73.07 -58.58
CA HIS A 92 68.99 73.92 -58.19
C HIS A 92 67.68 73.17 -57.80
N PRO A 93 66.78 73.74 -56.95
CA PRO A 93 65.80 72.99 -56.10
C PRO A 93 64.45 72.54 -56.72
N TRP A 94 63.97 73.12 -57.83
CA TRP A 94 62.59 72.92 -58.28
C TRP A 94 62.30 71.54 -58.92
N LYS A 95 63.33 70.80 -59.36
CA LYS A 95 63.16 69.51 -60.06
C LYS A 95 62.82 68.32 -59.15
N VAL A 96 62.87 68.49 -57.82
CA VAL A 96 62.59 67.41 -56.86
C VAL A 96 61.13 67.43 -56.37
N ALA A 97 60.45 68.58 -56.38
CA ALA A 97 59.12 68.73 -55.80
C ALA A 97 57.99 68.05 -56.63
N LEU A 98 58.09 68.08 -57.97
CA LEU A 98 57.10 67.52 -58.89
C LEU A 98 56.83 66.01 -58.72
N PRO A 99 57.85 65.13 -58.71
CA PRO A 99 57.63 63.69 -58.56
C PRO A 99 57.04 63.33 -57.19
N VAL A 100 57.41 64.05 -56.12
CA VAL A 100 56.88 63.79 -54.77
C VAL A 100 55.37 64.01 -54.71
N VAL A 101 54.87 65.11 -55.27
CA VAL A 101 53.42 65.40 -55.28
C VAL A 101 52.64 64.34 -56.06
N VAL A 102 53.15 63.90 -57.21
CA VAL A 102 52.50 62.86 -58.03
C VAL A 102 52.41 61.53 -57.26
N THR A 103 53.47 61.14 -56.54
CA THR A 103 53.44 59.89 -55.74
C THR A 103 52.41 59.95 -54.60
N ILE A 104 52.27 61.10 -53.94
CA ILE A 104 51.29 61.28 -52.85
C ILE A 104 49.86 61.20 -53.38
N LEU A 105 49.58 61.80 -54.54
CA LEU A 105 48.23 61.77 -55.14
C LEU A 105 47.82 60.35 -55.55
N VAL A 106 48.73 59.58 -56.16
CA VAL A 106 48.48 58.19 -56.53
C VAL A 106 48.29 57.33 -55.28
N GLY A 107 49.13 57.50 -54.26
CA GLY A 107 48.99 56.80 -52.98
C GLY A 107 47.65 57.09 -52.29
N SER A 108 47.24 58.35 -52.25
CA SER A 108 45.95 58.78 -51.69
C SER A 108 44.77 58.14 -52.42
N PHE A 109 44.80 58.13 -53.76
CA PHE A 109 43.75 57.51 -54.57
C PHE A 109 43.61 56.01 -54.30
N VAL A 110 44.72 55.29 -54.19
CA VAL A 110 44.72 53.85 -53.87
C VAL A 110 44.14 53.59 -52.48
N ILE A 111 44.51 54.39 -51.48
CA ILE A 111 43.97 54.29 -50.12
C ILE A 111 42.47 54.57 -50.11
N ILE A 112 42.00 55.60 -50.82
CA ILE A 112 40.58 55.94 -50.92
C ILE A 112 39.80 54.78 -51.54
N VAL A 113 40.28 54.21 -52.65
CA VAL A 113 39.64 53.04 -53.29
C VAL A 113 39.61 51.84 -52.35
N PHE A 114 40.69 51.57 -51.62
CA PHE A 114 40.75 50.49 -50.64
C PHE A 114 39.73 50.69 -49.51
N LEU A 115 39.65 51.89 -48.94
CA LEU A 115 38.67 52.23 -47.91
C LEU A 115 37.23 52.12 -48.45
N TYR A 116 36.99 52.53 -49.70
CA TYR A 116 35.69 52.38 -50.34
C TYR A 116 35.31 50.90 -50.53
N ARG A 117 36.24 50.07 -51.01
CA ARG A 117 36.04 48.62 -51.14
C ARG A 117 35.74 47.96 -49.80
N LYS A 118 36.49 48.33 -48.75
CA LYS A 118 36.28 47.82 -47.38
C LYS A 118 34.90 48.22 -46.84
N LYS A 119 34.49 49.48 -47.04
CA LYS A 119 33.17 49.98 -46.63
C LYS A 119 32.03 49.28 -47.35
N VAL A 120 32.16 49.04 -48.66
CA VAL A 120 31.16 48.29 -49.45
C VAL A 120 31.07 46.84 -49.00
N ALA A 121 32.20 46.17 -48.73
CA ALA A 121 32.21 44.80 -48.23
C ALA A 121 31.50 44.67 -46.88
N GLN A 122 31.80 45.55 -45.92
CA GLN A 122 31.10 45.58 -44.63
C GLN A 122 29.61 45.92 -44.77
N SER A 123 29.24 46.84 -45.67
CA SER A 123 27.83 47.16 -45.91
C SER A 123 27.08 45.98 -46.54
N ARG A 124 27.73 45.17 -47.39
CA ARG A 124 27.16 43.93 -47.93
C ARG A 124 26.99 42.87 -46.84
N GLU A 125 27.97 42.72 -45.95
CA GLU A 125 27.87 41.78 -44.83
C GLU A 125 26.77 42.17 -43.85
N LEU A 126 26.63 43.47 -43.55
CA LEU A 126 25.57 43.99 -42.69
C LEU A 126 24.20 43.80 -43.35
N LYS A 127 24.05 44.12 -44.64
CA LYS A 127 22.83 43.84 -45.41
C LYS A 127 22.49 42.36 -45.48
N GLY A 128 23.49 41.48 -45.56
CA GLY A 128 23.29 40.02 -45.53
C GLY A 128 22.79 39.55 -44.15
N LYS A 129 23.34 40.11 -43.07
CA LYS A 129 22.88 39.85 -41.70
C LYS A 129 21.47 40.39 -41.46
N ASP A 130 21.15 41.59 -41.97
CA ASP A 130 19.82 42.19 -41.88
C ASP A 130 18.78 41.39 -42.68
N ALA A 131 19.15 40.87 -43.86
CA ALA A 131 18.29 39.99 -44.66
C ALA A 131 18.03 38.66 -43.95
N ALA A 132 19.05 38.06 -43.31
CA ALA A 132 18.88 36.87 -42.49
C ALA A 132 18.03 37.15 -41.23
N LEU A 133 18.17 38.34 -40.63
CA LEU A 133 17.35 38.78 -39.51
C LEU A 133 15.90 39.05 -39.90
N ALA A 134 15.63 39.40 -41.16
CA ALA A 134 14.28 39.63 -41.68
C ALA A 134 13.48 38.32 -41.87
N GLU A 135 14.13 37.16 -41.99
CA GLU A 135 13.46 35.85 -42.08
C GLU A 135 13.16 35.20 -40.72
N LEU A 136 13.89 35.61 -39.67
CA LEU A 136 13.73 35.14 -38.29
C LEU A 136 12.29 35.27 -37.74
N PRO A 137 11.54 36.37 -37.96
CA PRO A 137 10.16 36.53 -37.49
C PRO A 137 9.20 35.47 -38.05
N ALA A 138 9.42 35.03 -39.30
CA ALA A 138 8.59 34.00 -39.92
C ALA A 138 8.81 32.62 -39.26
N ILE A 139 10.08 32.27 -39.00
CA ILE A 139 10.45 31.04 -38.29
C ILE A 139 9.91 31.07 -36.85
N LEU A 140 10.07 32.20 -36.15
CA LEU A 140 9.55 32.38 -34.79
C LEU A 140 8.01 32.27 -34.76
N GLY A 141 7.33 32.77 -35.80
CA GLY A 141 5.87 32.66 -35.97
C GLY A 141 5.39 31.22 -36.11
N VAL A 142 6.09 30.38 -36.88
CA VAL A 142 5.77 28.95 -37.02
C VAL A 142 6.04 28.19 -35.73
N CYS A 143 7.17 28.44 -35.07
CA CYS A 143 7.49 27.83 -33.78
C CYS A 143 6.46 28.19 -32.69
N THR A 144 6.03 29.46 -32.62
CA THR A 144 5.01 29.90 -31.67
C THR A 144 3.64 29.30 -31.96
N ALA A 145 3.24 29.18 -33.24
CA ALA A 145 2.00 28.51 -33.63
C ALA A 145 2.00 27.02 -33.24
N ASN A 146 3.09 26.30 -33.52
CA ASN A 146 3.25 24.90 -33.15
C ASN A 146 3.22 24.70 -31.63
N LEU A 147 3.89 25.57 -30.88
CA LEU A 147 3.89 25.53 -29.41
C LEU A 147 2.48 25.74 -28.85
N LYS A 148 1.70 26.65 -29.45
CA LYS A 148 0.32 26.94 -29.05
C LYS A 148 -0.62 25.75 -29.31
N ILE A 149 -0.44 25.05 -30.43
CA ILE A 149 -1.16 23.81 -30.74
C ILE A 149 -0.79 22.69 -29.76
N LEU A 150 0.49 22.57 -29.39
CA LEU A 150 0.93 21.59 -28.41
C LEU A 150 0.34 21.89 -27.03
N ALA A 151 0.34 23.15 -26.62
CA ALA A 151 -0.25 23.60 -25.36
C ALA A 151 -1.77 23.32 -25.31
N SER A 152 -2.52 23.58 -26.39
CA SER A 152 -3.96 23.29 -26.43
C SER A 152 -4.25 21.80 -26.36
N LYS A 153 -3.43 20.96 -27.01
CA LYS A 153 -3.52 19.50 -26.94
C LYS A 153 -3.23 18.98 -25.53
N LEU A 154 -2.24 19.56 -24.84
CA LEU A 154 -1.92 19.24 -23.45
C LEU A 154 -3.05 19.64 -22.49
N MET A 155 -3.62 20.84 -22.63
CA MET A 155 -4.76 21.25 -21.80
C MET A 155 -5.96 20.31 -21.95
N LYS A 156 -6.26 19.88 -23.19
CA LYS A 156 -7.36 18.94 -23.45
C LYS A 156 -7.12 17.56 -22.82
N GLN A 157 -5.86 17.12 -22.74
CA GLN A 157 -5.50 15.89 -22.03
C GLN A 157 -5.61 16.04 -20.52
N MET A 158 -5.20 17.19 -19.98
CA MET A 158 -5.32 17.52 -18.56
C MET A 158 -6.78 17.48 -18.10
N GLU A 159 -7.68 18.12 -18.85
CA GLU A 159 -9.12 18.14 -18.56
C GLU A 159 -9.73 16.73 -18.62
N LYS A 160 -9.34 15.92 -19.63
CA LYS A 160 -9.77 14.51 -19.71
C LYS A 160 -9.30 13.69 -18.51
N LEU A 161 -8.07 13.91 -18.06
CA LEU A 161 -7.50 13.21 -16.90
C LEU A 161 -8.21 13.62 -15.60
N GLU A 162 -8.54 14.89 -15.44
CA GLU A 162 -9.29 15.41 -14.30
C GLU A 162 -10.71 14.82 -14.24
N ILE A 163 -11.39 14.76 -15.38
CA ILE A 163 -12.69 14.09 -15.48
C ILE A 163 -12.57 12.62 -15.10
N GLN A 164 -11.58 11.89 -15.61
CA GLN A 164 -11.36 10.48 -15.27
C GLN A 164 -11.09 10.29 -13.77
N ASN A 165 -10.24 11.11 -13.17
CA ASN A 165 -9.97 11.07 -11.72
C ASN A 165 -11.24 11.35 -10.90
N SER A 166 -12.06 12.32 -11.31
CA SER A 166 -13.33 12.60 -10.63
C SER A 166 -14.30 11.40 -10.70
N LEU A 167 -14.32 10.70 -11.84
CA LEU A 167 -15.14 9.51 -12.06
C LEU A 167 -14.62 8.32 -11.25
N LEU A 168 -13.30 8.17 -11.17
CA LEU A 168 -12.65 7.13 -10.38
C LEU A 168 -12.92 7.34 -8.89
N LYS A 169 -12.84 8.58 -8.42
CA LYS A 169 -13.19 8.95 -7.05
C LYS A 169 -14.63 8.61 -6.71
N LYS A 170 -15.58 8.98 -7.57
CA LYS A 170 -17.00 8.61 -7.40
C LYS A 170 -17.22 7.10 -7.39
N ARG A 171 -16.52 6.34 -8.25
CA ARG A 171 -16.59 4.87 -8.24
C ARG A 171 -16.04 4.29 -6.94
N TYR A 172 -14.96 4.86 -6.41
CA TYR A 172 -14.39 4.44 -5.14
C TYR A 172 -15.38 4.65 -3.99
N GLU A 173 -15.97 5.85 -3.90
CA GLU A 173 -17.00 6.18 -2.90
C GLU A 173 -18.19 5.21 -2.98
N ILE A 174 -18.71 4.91 -4.18
CA ILE A 174 -19.78 3.92 -4.38
C ILE A 174 -19.36 2.51 -3.95
N THR A 175 -18.10 2.13 -4.21
CA THR A 175 -17.60 0.80 -3.84
C THR A 175 -17.46 0.66 -2.33
N GLU A 176 -17.05 1.72 -1.64
CA GLU A 176 -16.96 1.78 -0.19
C GLU A 176 -18.35 1.72 0.47
N GLU A 177 -19.32 2.46 -0.08
CA GLU A 177 -20.72 2.41 0.38
C GLU A 177 -21.34 1.01 0.19
N LEU A 178 -21.11 0.38 -0.98
CA LEU A 178 -21.59 -0.98 -1.24
C LEU A 178 -20.90 -2.03 -0.33
N ALA A 179 -19.63 -1.82 0.02
CA ALA A 179 -18.93 -2.70 0.95
C ALA A 179 -19.52 -2.60 2.37
N ALA A 180 -19.83 -1.39 2.83
CA ALA A 180 -20.49 -1.19 4.13
C ALA A 180 -21.90 -1.81 4.16
N ASP A 181 -22.70 -1.60 3.11
CA ASP A 181 -24.04 -2.20 2.97
C ASP A 181 -23.98 -3.75 2.97
N LEU A 182 -22.94 -4.32 2.32
CA LEU A 182 -22.72 -5.76 2.31
C LEU A 182 -22.32 -6.29 3.71
N GLU A 183 -21.49 -5.57 4.47
CA GLU A 183 -21.15 -5.92 5.85
C GLU A 183 -22.37 -5.89 6.78
N GLU A 184 -23.25 -4.89 6.63
CA GLU A 184 -24.50 -4.81 7.38
C GLU A 184 -25.44 -5.98 7.07
N HIS A 185 -25.62 -6.30 5.78
CA HIS A 185 -26.41 -7.46 5.36
C HIS A 185 -25.83 -8.80 5.82
N LEU A 186 -24.49 -8.93 5.89
CA LEU A 186 -23.84 -10.12 6.45
C LEU A 186 -24.11 -10.24 7.96
N ALA A 187 -24.02 -9.14 8.70
CA ALA A 187 -24.32 -9.11 10.14
C ALA A 187 -25.80 -9.43 10.43
N GLU A 188 -26.74 -8.91 9.63
CA GLU A 188 -28.17 -9.23 9.73
C GLU A 188 -28.43 -10.72 9.49
N LYS A 189 -27.79 -11.31 8.46
CA LYS A 189 -27.88 -12.74 8.17
C LYS A 189 -27.28 -13.61 9.29
N ASP A 190 -26.19 -13.18 9.91
CA ASP A 190 -25.60 -13.88 11.04
C ASP A 190 -26.52 -13.86 12.27
N LEU A 191 -27.16 -12.71 12.55
CA LEU A 191 -28.16 -12.58 13.60
C LEU A 191 -29.37 -13.50 13.32
N SER A 192 -29.88 -13.50 12.08
CA SER A 192 -30.97 -14.38 11.66
C SER A 192 -30.59 -15.88 11.76
N THR A 193 -29.35 -16.21 11.43
CA THR A 193 -28.82 -17.59 11.58
C THR A 193 -28.74 -17.99 13.05
N ALA A 194 -28.35 -17.07 13.94
CA ALA A 194 -28.34 -17.31 15.39
C ALA A 194 -29.75 -17.53 15.94
N ASP A 195 -30.73 -16.71 15.51
CA ASP A 195 -32.13 -16.86 15.90
C ASP A 195 -32.71 -18.19 15.42
N LEU A 196 -32.40 -18.61 14.19
CA LEU A 196 -32.80 -19.92 13.66
C LEU A 196 -32.18 -21.08 14.44
N LYS A 197 -30.91 -20.98 14.84
CA LYS A 197 -30.26 -21.99 15.70
C LYS A 197 -30.93 -22.08 17.08
N LEU A 198 -31.26 -20.94 17.67
CA LEU A 198 -31.97 -20.88 18.95
C LEU A 198 -33.36 -21.51 18.85
N LEU A 199 -34.08 -21.21 17.77
CA LEU A 199 -35.40 -21.78 17.50
C LEU A 199 -35.31 -23.29 17.27
N ALA A 200 -34.32 -23.76 16.53
CA ALA A 200 -34.05 -25.19 16.35
C ALA A 200 -33.74 -25.89 17.69
N ALA A 201 -32.92 -25.30 18.56
CA ALA A 201 -32.64 -25.84 19.88
C ALA A 201 -33.91 -25.96 20.75
N LYS A 202 -34.76 -24.93 20.75
CA LYS A 202 -36.07 -24.96 21.44
C LYS A 202 -36.98 -26.07 20.90
N LEU A 203 -37.01 -26.28 19.58
CA LEU A 203 -37.82 -27.34 18.97
C LEU A 203 -37.30 -28.74 19.36
N VAL A 204 -35.98 -28.92 19.46
CA VAL A 204 -35.38 -30.18 19.95
C VAL A 204 -35.79 -30.45 21.40
N GLU A 205 -35.72 -29.45 22.27
CA GLU A 205 -36.15 -29.59 23.68
C GLU A 205 -37.64 -29.92 23.78
N GLN A 206 -38.50 -29.27 22.98
CA GLN A 206 -39.92 -29.60 22.96
C GLN A 206 -40.19 -31.02 22.44
N ARG A 207 -39.44 -31.48 21.43
CA ARG A 207 -39.52 -32.86 20.91
C ARG A 207 -39.21 -33.87 22.01
N GLU A 208 -38.11 -33.68 22.74
CA GLU A 208 -37.72 -34.56 23.85
C GLU A 208 -38.78 -34.59 24.95
N ALA A 209 -39.35 -33.43 25.29
CA ALA A 209 -40.45 -33.35 26.25
C ALA A 209 -41.73 -34.05 25.79
N VAL A 210 -42.00 -34.11 24.48
CA VAL A 210 -43.12 -34.88 23.91
C VAL A 210 -42.82 -36.38 23.97
N GLU A 211 -41.60 -36.81 23.61
CA GLU A 211 -41.20 -38.22 23.69
C GLU A 211 -41.31 -38.78 25.12
N GLU A 212 -40.95 -37.98 26.13
CA GLU A 212 -41.11 -38.38 27.54
C GLU A 212 -42.59 -38.49 27.93
N ARG A 213 -43.45 -37.56 27.50
CA ARG A 213 -44.90 -37.65 27.75
C ARG A 213 -45.51 -38.88 27.07
N ASP A 214 -45.10 -39.20 25.85
CA ASP A 214 -45.55 -40.40 25.13
C ASP A 214 -45.12 -41.70 25.84
N SER A 215 -43.89 -41.74 26.36
CA SER A 215 -43.39 -42.84 27.19
C SER A 215 -44.25 -43.02 28.45
N GLN A 216 -44.58 -41.93 29.15
CA GLN A 216 -45.45 -41.97 30.32
C GLN A 216 -46.87 -42.42 29.98
N LEU A 217 -47.45 -41.90 28.88
CA LEU A 217 -48.76 -42.31 28.38
C LEU A 217 -48.79 -43.82 28.08
N ARG A 218 -47.76 -44.36 27.42
CA ARG A 218 -47.66 -45.80 27.13
C ARG A 218 -47.72 -46.65 28.40
N LYS A 219 -46.96 -46.27 29.44
CA LYS A 219 -46.99 -46.94 30.76
C LYS A 219 -48.39 -46.87 31.41
N GLN A 220 -49.07 -45.74 31.28
CA GLN A 220 -50.46 -45.59 31.77
C GLN A 220 -51.41 -46.53 31.02
N TYR A 221 -51.30 -46.62 29.69
CA TYR A 221 -52.12 -47.52 28.88
C TYR A 221 -51.88 -49.00 29.22
N GLU A 222 -50.63 -49.41 29.44
CA GLU A 222 -50.30 -50.77 29.89
C GLU A 222 -50.95 -51.08 31.25
N LYS A 223 -50.85 -50.14 32.20
CA LYS A 223 -51.52 -50.27 33.50
C LYS A 223 -53.03 -50.36 33.34
N LEU A 224 -53.63 -49.55 32.47
CA LEU A 224 -55.06 -49.60 32.19
C LEU A 224 -55.47 -50.96 31.59
N GLY A 225 -54.65 -51.50 30.68
CA GLY A 225 -54.82 -52.83 30.09
C GLY A 225 -54.78 -53.94 31.15
N SER A 226 -53.83 -53.89 32.09
CA SER A 226 -53.76 -54.85 33.21
C SER A 226 -54.99 -54.76 34.12
N ARG A 227 -55.52 -53.55 34.38
CA ARG A 227 -56.75 -53.36 35.15
C ARG A 227 -57.97 -53.90 34.40
N ALA A 228 -58.07 -53.66 33.11
CA ALA A 228 -59.17 -54.16 32.28
C ALA A 228 -59.19 -55.69 32.23
N THR A 229 -58.03 -56.35 32.09
CA THR A 229 -57.93 -57.82 32.12
C THR A 229 -58.27 -58.40 33.50
N ASN A 230 -57.84 -57.74 34.58
CA ASN A 230 -58.24 -58.13 35.93
C ASN A 230 -59.75 -58.00 36.15
N LEU A 231 -60.35 -56.86 35.75
CA LEU A 231 -61.80 -56.65 35.83
C LEU A 231 -62.58 -57.68 35.01
N LYS A 232 -62.11 -58.01 33.80
CA LYS A 232 -62.70 -59.06 32.97
C LYS A 232 -62.69 -60.43 33.68
N THR A 233 -61.59 -60.73 34.38
CA THR A 233 -61.48 -61.97 35.16
C THR A 233 -62.45 -61.97 36.34
N GLN A 234 -62.57 -60.85 37.05
CA GLN A 234 -63.54 -60.69 38.14
C GLN A 234 -64.99 -60.81 37.66
N LEU A 235 -65.34 -60.21 36.51
CA LEU A 235 -66.67 -60.35 35.90
C LEU A 235 -67.00 -61.81 35.60
N LYS A 236 -66.07 -62.55 34.99
CA LYS A 236 -66.27 -63.98 34.72
C LYS A 236 -66.47 -64.80 36.00
N LYS A 237 -65.75 -64.46 37.07
CA LYS A 237 -65.95 -65.10 38.38
C LYS A 237 -67.34 -64.82 38.94
N LEU A 238 -67.78 -63.56 38.88
CA LEU A 238 -69.09 -63.14 39.36
C LEU A 238 -70.23 -63.80 38.55
N GLU A 239 -70.06 -63.92 37.24
CA GLU A 239 -71.00 -64.63 36.36
C GLU A 239 -71.18 -66.10 36.77
N ASN A 240 -70.09 -66.80 37.07
CA ASN A 240 -70.14 -68.17 37.59
C ASN A 240 -70.81 -68.26 38.97
N GLU A 241 -70.56 -67.29 39.86
CA GLU A 241 -71.21 -67.24 41.18
C GLU A 241 -72.73 -67.03 41.05
N ILE A 242 -73.16 -66.17 40.12
CA ILE A 242 -74.58 -65.96 39.80
C ILE A 242 -75.20 -67.27 39.28
N GLU A 243 -74.55 -67.97 38.36
CA GLU A 243 -75.06 -69.24 37.82
C GLU A 243 -75.26 -70.29 38.92
N GLU A 244 -74.32 -70.41 39.86
CA GLU A 244 -74.48 -71.35 40.98
C GLU A 244 -75.61 -70.92 41.93
N VAL A 245 -75.76 -69.61 42.21
CA VAL A 245 -76.90 -69.09 42.99
C VAL A 245 -78.23 -69.39 42.30
N GLU A 246 -78.35 -69.19 40.99
CA GLU A 246 -79.56 -69.53 40.23
C GLU A 246 -79.90 -71.02 40.34
N LYS A 247 -78.89 -71.89 40.27
CA LYS A 247 -79.06 -73.34 40.46
C LYS A 247 -79.51 -73.67 41.88
N HIS A 248 -78.99 -73.00 42.90
CA HIS A 248 -79.47 -73.13 44.27
C HIS A 248 -80.93 -72.66 44.41
N LEU A 249 -81.30 -71.53 43.80
CA LEU A 249 -82.68 -71.04 43.78
C LEU A 249 -83.63 -72.03 43.09
N LYS A 250 -83.23 -72.63 41.95
CA LYS A 250 -84.00 -73.70 41.28
C LYS A 250 -84.23 -74.90 42.23
N LYS A 251 -83.20 -75.35 42.94
CA LYS A 251 -83.34 -76.45 43.93
C LYS A 251 -84.29 -76.09 45.07
N ILE A 252 -84.21 -74.87 45.60
CA ILE A 252 -85.11 -74.38 46.65
C ILE A 252 -86.56 -74.32 46.13
N GLY A 253 -86.75 -73.82 44.90
CA GLY A 253 -88.05 -73.75 44.24
C GLY A 253 -88.74 -75.10 44.11
N ILE A 254 -88.00 -76.20 43.90
CA ILE A 254 -88.56 -77.56 43.88
C ILE A 254 -88.86 -78.07 45.30
N ARG A 255 -88.05 -77.69 46.30
CA ARG A 255 -88.20 -78.17 47.68
C ARG A 255 -89.36 -77.50 48.42
N ALA A 256 -89.67 -76.24 48.11
CA ALA A 256 -90.73 -75.48 48.77
C ALA A 256 -92.14 -76.09 48.60
N PRO A 257 -92.58 -76.52 47.40
CA PRO A 257 -93.84 -77.24 47.22
C PRO A 257 -93.91 -78.56 48.02
N ASN A 258 -92.83 -79.34 48.01
CA ASN A 258 -92.77 -80.60 48.77
C ASN A 258 -92.89 -80.35 50.28
N LEU A 259 -92.22 -79.31 50.80
CA LEU A 259 -92.35 -78.93 52.20
C LEU A 259 -93.77 -78.46 52.54
N LYS A 260 -94.41 -77.69 51.64
CA LYS A 260 -95.79 -77.25 51.79
C LYS A 260 -96.77 -78.43 51.83
N LEU A 261 -96.54 -79.45 51.00
CA LEU A 261 -97.33 -80.69 50.99
C LEU A 261 -97.16 -81.44 52.33
N HIS A 262 -95.93 -81.60 52.79
CA HIS A 262 -95.66 -82.29 54.05
C HIS A 262 -96.22 -81.53 55.27
N MET A 263 -96.17 -80.19 55.23
CA MET A 263 -96.84 -79.35 56.24
C MET A 263 -98.36 -79.54 56.24
N ALA A 264 -99.00 -79.61 55.06
CA ALA A 264 -100.44 -79.86 54.98
C ALA A 264 -100.81 -81.25 55.56
N GLU A 265 -100.03 -82.28 55.23
CA GLU A 265 -100.23 -83.63 55.76
C GLU A 265 -100.06 -83.71 57.29
N LEU A 266 -99.07 -82.99 57.84
CA LEU A 266 -98.91 -82.88 59.30
C LEU A 266 -100.09 -82.15 59.97
N VAL A 267 -100.68 -81.16 59.32
CA VAL A 267 -101.89 -80.48 59.80
C VAL A 267 -103.07 -81.46 59.81
N ASP A 268 -103.29 -82.19 58.72
CA ASP A 268 -104.35 -83.21 58.63
C ASP A 268 -104.19 -84.29 59.71
N GLN A 269 -102.95 -84.73 59.96
CA GLN A 269 -102.64 -85.67 61.05
C GLN A 269 -102.94 -85.08 62.43
N ALA A 270 -102.60 -83.81 62.67
CA ALA A 270 -102.89 -83.14 63.92
C ALA A 270 -104.41 -83.01 64.17
N GLU A 271 -105.19 -82.68 63.13
CA GLU A 271 -106.66 -82.65 63.20
C GLU A 271 -107.24 -84.02 63.50
N ALA A 272 -106.72 -85.08 62.85
CA ALA A 272 -107.15 -86.46 63.12
C ALA A 272 -106.86 -86.89 64.57
N VAL A 273 -105.70 -86.50 65.11
CA VAL A 273 -105.34 -86.76 66.52
C VAL A 273 -106.29 -86.02 67.47
N GLU A 274 -106.61 -84.75 67.20
CA GLU A 274 -107.53 -83.98 68.05
C GLU A 274 -108.95 -84.56 67.99
N LYS A 275 -109.40 -85.05 66.83
CA LYS A 275 -110.66 -85.79 66.70
C LYS A 275 -110.66 -87.05 67.56
N ARG A 276 -109.63 -87.91 67.46
CA ARG A 276 -109.51 -89.12 68.30
C ARG A 276 -109.50 -88.79 69.79
N LYS A 277 -108.82 -87.72 70.20
CA LYS A 277 -108.83 -87.23 71.58
C LYS A 277 -110.25 -86.83 72.02
N SER A 278 -111.02 -86.16 71.16
CA SER A 278 -112.42 -85.81 71.45
C SER A 278 -113.31 -87.05 71.60
N GLU A 279 -113.13 -88.07 70.74
CA GLU A 279 -113.85 -89.34 70.79
C GLU A 279 -113.50 -90.11 72.08
N LEU A 280 -112.22 -90.23 72.41
CA LEU A 280 -111.72 -90.81 73.65
C LEU A 280 -112.28 -90.09 74.89
N LYS A 281 -112.36 -88.76 74.85
CA LYS A 281 -112.97 -87.96 75.92
C LYS A 281 -114.45 -88.32 76.09
N SER A 282 -115.19 -88.47 75.00
CA SER A 282 -116.59 -88.93 75.03
C SER A 282 -116.72 -90.35 75.62
N TYR A 283 -115.90 -91.30 75.16
CA TYR A 283 -115.85 -92.65 75.74
C TYR A 283 -115.58 -92.62 77.25
N LEU A 284 -114.61 -91.83 77.69
CA LEU A 284 -114.27 -91.67 79.11
C LEU A 284 -115.44 -91.11 79.91
N THR A 285 -116.16 -90.12 79.38
CA THR A 285 -117.37 -89.58 80.03
C THR A 285 -118.48 -90.63 80.17
N ASN A 286 -118.70 -91.45 79.14
CA ASN A 286 -119.70 -92.52 79.18
C ASN A 286 -119.31 -93.62 80.17
N ILE A 287 -118.04 -94.04 80.19
CA ILE A 287 -117.51 -94.96 81.21
C ILE A 287 -117.69 -94.36 82.61
N GLY A 288 -117.42 -93.06 82.79
CA GLY A 288 -117.66 -92.35 84.04
C GLY A 288 -119.12 -92.37 84.48
N LEU A 289 -120.07 -92.17 83.55
CA LEU A 289 -121.51 -92.29 83.80
C LEU A 289 -121.90 -93.70 84.22
N ARG A 290 -121.45 -94.73 83.49
CA ARG A 290 -121.69 -96.15 83.83
C ARG A 290 -121.09 -96.52 85.19
N ALA A 291 -119.88 -96.05 85.49
CA ALA A 291 -119.26 -96.26 86.80
C ALA A 291 -120.07 -95.60 87.93
N ALA A 292 -120.61 -94.40 87.70
CA ALA A 292 -121.50 -93.74 88.65
C ALA A 292 -122.84 -94.49 88.83
N GLU A 293 -123.38 -95.06 87.75
CA GLU A 293 -124.58 -95.88 87.77
C GLU A 293 -124.36 -97.21 88.51
N LEU A 294 -123.24 -97.89 88.24
CA LEU A 294 -122.80 -99.06 89.01
C LEU A 294 -122.61 -98.73 90.49
N LYS A 295 -122.02 -97.57 90.83
CA LYS A 295 -121.94 -97.10 92.22
C LYS A 295 -123.32 -96.94 92.85
N LYS A 296 -124.32 -96.41 92.13
CA LYS A 296 -125.71 -96.35 92.63
C LYS A 296 -126.31 -97.73 92.84
N TYR A 297 -126.09 -98.67 91.91
CA TYR A 297 -126.53 -100.07 92.07
C TYR A 297 -125.88 -100.73 93.29
N ILE A 298 -124.56 -100.55 93.49
CA ILE A 298 -123.84 -101.05 94.66
C ILE A 298 -124.41 -100.45 95.94
N ALA A 299 -124.56 -99.12 96.01
CA ALA A 299 -125.15 -98.46 97.18
C ALA A 299 -126.59 -98.94 97.48
N ALA A 300 -127.39 -99.19 96.44
CA ALA A 300 -128.73 -99.76 96.60
C ALA A 300 -128.70 -101.21 97.09
N LEU A 301 -127.73 -102.02 96.64
CA LEU A 301 -127.50 -103.38 97.12
C LEU A 301 -127.01 -103.39 98.56
N GLU A 302 -126.06 -102.53 98.93
CA GLU A 302 -125.59 -102.33 100.31
C GLU A 302 -126.77 -102.00 101.24
N LYS A 303 -127.64 -101.06 100.84
CA LYS A 303 -128.85 -100.72 101.59
C LYS A 303 -129.84 -101.90 101.71
N ARG A 304 -129.86 -102.79 100.72
CA ARG A 304 -130.67 -104.02 100.72
C ARG A 304 -130.07 -105.10 101.62
N ILE A 305 -128.74 -105.17 101.69
CA ILE A 305 -127.99 -106.03 102.62
C ILE A 305 -128.25 -105.54 104.05
N GLU A 306 -128.15 -104.23 104.33
CA GLU A 306 -128.54 -103.64 105.63
C GLU A 306 -130.02 -103.91 105.98
N ALA A 307 -130.92 -103.87 104.98
CA ALA A 307 -132.33 -104.20 105.17
C ALA A 307 -132.59 -105.70 105.44
N LEU A 308 -131.68 -106.58 105.02
CA LEU A 308 -131.73 -108.01 105.31
C LEU A 308 -131.10 -108.33 106.67
N GLU A 309 -130.02 -107.63 107.05
CA GLU A 309 -129.43 -107.70 108.39
C GLU A 309 -130.39 -107.18 109.48
N THR A 310 -131.17 -106.14 109.19
CA THR A 310 -132.24 -105.66 110.10
C THR A 310 -133.45 -106.59 110.16
N LYS A 311 -133.66 -107.43 109.14
CA LYS A 311 -134.68 -108.50 109.15
C LYS A 311 -134.27 -109.71 109.98
N GLU A 312 -132.99 -109.83 110.33
CA GLU A 312 -132.44 -110.86 111.22
C GLU A 312 -132.58 -110.49 112.72
N LEU A 313 -133.13 -109.32 113.05
CA LEU A 313 -133.21 -108.82 114.43
C LEU A 313 -134.61 -108.75 115.05
N GLU A 314 -135.69 -109.07 114.34
CA GLU A 314 -137.04 -109.17 114.94
C GLU A 314 -137.84 -110.37 114.41
N GLN A 315 -137.52 -111.55 114.94
CA GLN A 315 -138.53 -112.52 115.32
C GLN A 315 -138.14 -113.13 116.68
N PRO A 316 -139.04 -113.03 117.68
CA PRO A 316 -139.43 -114.22 118.41
C PRO A 316 -140.95 -114.43 118.35
N SER A 317 -141.33 -115.64 117.95
CA SER A 317 -142.38 -116.50 118.53
C SER A 317 -143.75 -115.93 118.98
N LYS A 318 -144.79 -116.32 118.21
CA LYS A 318 -146.14 -116.84 118.58
C LYS A 318 -147.37 -115.93 118.91
N GLU A 319 -148.47 -116.25 118.19
CA GLU A 319 -149.90 -116.44 118.59
C GLU A 319 -150.91 -115.26 118.81
N GLN A 320 -152.11 -115.47 118.24
CA GLN A 320 -153.49 -115.01 118.56
C GLN A 320 -154.05 -113.61 118.18
N ASP A 321 -155.26 -113.71 117.61
CA ASP A 321 -156.30 -112.77 117.10
C ASP A 321 -156.03 -111.91 115.85
#